data_AF-A0A1W5DH72-F1
#
_entry.id   AF-A0A1W5DH72-F1
#
_cell.length_a   1.000
_cell.length_b   1.000
_cell.length_c   1.000
_cell.angle_alpha   90.00
_cell.angle_beta   90.00
_cell.angle_gamma   90.00
#
_symmetry.space_group_name_H-M   'P 1'
#
loop_
_entity.id
_entity.type
_entity.pdbx_description
1 polymer ?
#
loop_
_entity_poly.entity_id
_entity_poly.type
_entity_poly.pdbx_seq_one_letter_code
_entity_poly.pdbx_strand_id
1 'polypeptide(L)'
;MKKITLALAIISAFAAVSTAQAADVTAQALATWSATAKKDTTSKLVVTPIGSLSFNYAEGIKGFNSQKGLFDVTVEGDATATAFKLTSKLVSNTLTQLDTSGSTLNVGVNYNGEAVEKTAETTMIDTSAGILGGNLSALSNAYNQAVRTSAQDQFTFTIIGATSDGTTAVTDFSTLPEGIWSGDVSVEFNATWTA
;
A
#
# COMPACT_ATOMS: atom_id res chain seq x y z
N MET A 1 26.49 -5.98 -12.15
CA MET A 1 25.59 -7.14 -11.96
C MET A 1 24.23 -6.60 -11.53
N LYS A 2 23.20 -6.71 -12.38
CA LYS A 2 21.84 -6.22 -12.10
C LYS A 2 21.23 -7.06 -10.98
N LYS A 3 21.02 -6.47 -9.81
CA LYS A 3 20.17 -7.07 -8.76
C LYS A 3 18.76 -6.51 -8.96
N ILE A 4 17.91 -7.32 -9.56
CA ILE A 4 16.46 -7.06 -9.63
C ILE A 4 15.91 -7.45 -8.27
N THR A 5 15.51 -6.47 -7.46
CA THR A 5 14.90 -6.72 -6.15
C THR A 5 13.43 -7.03 -6.36
N LEU A 6 13.00 -8.20 -5.87
CA LEU A 6 11.66 -8.76 -6.03
C LEU A 6 10.79 -8.30 -4.85
N ALA A 7 9.59 -7.76 -5.12
CA ALA A 7 8.56 -7.61 -4.08
C ALA A 7 8.06 -9.00 -3.68
N LEU A 8 8.14 -9.36 -2.40
CA LEU A 8 7.58 -10.62 -1.89
C LEU A 8 6.17 -10.38 -1.37
N ALA A 9 5.18 -11.01 -2.01
CA ALA A 9 3.83 -11.16 -1.46
C ALA A 9 3.77 -12.48 -0.67
N ILE A 10 3.41 -12.43 0.61
CA ILE A 10 3.16 -13.63 1.42
C ILE A 10 1.64 -13.88 1.39
N ILE A 11 1.23 -15.02 0.83
CA ILE A 11 -0.18 -15.42 0.74
C ILE A 11 -0.48 -16.39 1.89
N SER A 12 -1.34 -15.98 2.81
CA SER A 12 -1.93 -16.87 3.82
C SER A 12 -3.43 -16.98 3.59
N ALA A 13 -3.88 -18.08 2.98
CA ALA A 13 -5.30 -18.36 2.80
C ALA A 13 -5.80 -19.22 3.98
N PHE A 14 -6.73 -18.68 4.78
CA PHE A 14 -7.47 -19.45 5.79
C PHE A 14 -8.86 -19.75 5.23
N ALA A 15 -9.11 -21.01 4.83
CA ALA A 15 -10.44 -21.47 4.48
C ALA A 15 -11.11 -22.08 5.72
N ALA A 16 -12.10 -21.39 6.30
CA ALA A 16 -13.00 -21.98 7.28
C ALA A 16 -14.24 -22.50 6.57
N VAL A 17 -14.42 -23.82 6.51
CA VAL A 17 -15.62 -24.45 5.93
C VAL A 17 -16.55 -24.85 7.08
N SER A 18 -17.68 -24.16 7.24
CA SER A 18 -18.80 -24.63 8.08
C SER A 18 -20.01 -24.89 7.19
N THR A 19 -20.67 -26.02 7.43
CA THR A 19 -21.73 -26.58 6.58
C THR A 19 -23.07 -25.83 6.70
N ALA A 20 -23.80 -25.79 5.58
CA ALA A 20 -25.23 -25.49 5.44
C ALA A 20 -25.66 -24.00 5.45
N GLN A 21 -25.07 -23.23 4.54
CA GLN A 21 -25.60 -22.09 3.79
C GLN A 21 -24.52 -21.76 2.74
N ALA A 22 -24.85 -21.18 1.59
CA ALA A 22 -23.81 -20.68 0.68
C ALA A 22 -23.13 -19.51 1.38
N ALA A 23 -22.05 -19.81 2.11
CA ALA A 23 -21.34 -18.86 2.94
C ALA A 23 -20.37 -18.06 2.08
N ASP A 24 -20.19 -16.78 2.41
CA ASP A 24 -19.20 -15.93 1.75
C ASP A 24 -17.80 -16.57 1.83
N VAL A 25 -17.08 -16.54 0.70
CA VAL A 25 -15.68 -16.93 0.65
C VAL A 25 -14.84 -15.67 0.83
N THR A 26 -13.88 -15.70 1.75
CA THR A 26 -12.98 -14.56 2.00
C THR A 26 -11.52 -14.95 1.85
N ALA A 27 -10.69 -14.02 1.36
CA ALA A 27 -9.25 -14.17 1.25
C ALA A 27 -8.54 -12.85 1.62
N GLN A 28 -7.34 -12.97 2.19
CA GLN A 28 -6.53 -11.81 2.60
C GLN A 28 -5.12 -11.92 2.03
N ALA A 29 -4.52 -10.77 1.68
CA ALA A 29 -3.14 -10.67 1.24
C ALA A 29 -2.48 -9.39 1.75
N LEU A 30 -1.19 -9.45 2.06
CA LEU A 30 -0.41 -8.29 2.47
C LEU A 30 0.59 -7.92 1.38
N ALA A 31 0.49 -6.68 0.87
CA ALA A 31 1.49 -6.11 -0.02
C ALA A 31 2.41 -5.18 0.77
N THR A 32 3.72 -5.40 0.68
CA THR A 32 4.74 -4.63 1.43
C THR A 32 5.72 -3.98 0.47
N TRP A 33 5.90 -2.67 0.63
CA TRP A 33 6.93 -1.90 -0.07
C TRP A 33 7.97 -1.42 0.93
N SER A 34 9.25 -1.77 0.69
CA SER A 34 10.34 -1.12 1.39
C SER A 34 10.45 0.32 0.93
N ALA A 35 10.52 1.23 1.89
CA ALA A 35 10.52 2.66 1.67
C ALA A 35 11.74 3.32 2.31
N THR A 36 12.33 4.27 1.60
CA THR A 36 13.42 5.11 2.10
C THR A 36 13.07 6.57 1.89
N ALA A 37 13.34 7.41 2.89
CA ALA A 37 13.23 8.85 2.76
C ALA A 37 14.58 9.48 3.07
N LYS A 38 14.99 10.47 2.27
CA LYS A 38 16.27 11.15 2.43
C LYS A 38 16.06 12.67 2.50
N LYS A 39 16.58 13.28 3.57
CA LYS A 39 16.78 14.72 3.70
C LYS A 39 18.27 14.99 3.65
N ASP A 40 18.70 15.61 2.56
CA ASP A 40 20.09 15.95 2.29
C ASP A 40 20.13 17.25 1.50
N THR A 41 20.17 18.34 2.27
CA THR A 41 20.21 19.71 1.75
C THR A 41 21.65 20.22 1.53
N THR A 42 22.64 19.43 1.94
CA THR A 42 24.07 19.84 1.91
C THR A 42 24.83 19.23 0.73
N SER A 43 24.43 18.05 0.27
CA SER A 43 25.13 17.36 -0.82
C SER A 43 24.75 17.90 -2.19
N LYS A 44 25.75 18.02 -3.06
CA LYS A 44 25.57 18.49 -4.45
C LYS A 44 25.04 17.42 -5.41
N LEU A 45 24.95 16.16 -4.98
CA LEU A 45 24.50 15.02 -5.79
C LEU A 45 23.77 13.99 -4.92
N VAL A 46 22.55 13.62 -5.33
CA VAL A 46 21.74 12.58 -4.69
C VAL A 46 21.34 11.55 -5.76
N VAL A 47 21.49 10.26 -5.45
CA VAL A 47 21.14 9.13 -6.34
C VAL A 47 20.14 8.22 -5.63
N THR A 48 19.02 7.93 -6.30
CA THR A 48 17.88 7.17 -5.77
C THR A 48 17.66 5.88 -6.56
N PRO A 49 17.53 4.70 -5.92
CA PRO A 49 17.22 3.43 -6.60
C PRO A 49 15.78 3.39 -7.16
N ILE A 50 15.57 2.66 -8.26
CA ILE A 50 14.26 2.50 -8.93
C ILE A 50 13.73 1.08 -8.62
N GLY A 51 12.72 0.98 -7.75
CA GLY A 51 12.05 -0.28 -7.40
C GLY A 51 11.49 -0.34 -5.97
N SER A 52 12.01 0.50 -5.07
CA SER A 52 11.50 0.79 -3.73
C SER A 52 10.85 2.19 -3.71
N LEU A 53 9.95 2.46 -2.76
CA LEU A 53 9.43 3.82 -2.58
C LEU A 53 10.58 4.71 -2.09
N SER A 54 10.88 5.78 -2.81
CA SER A 54 11.93 6.70 -2.40
C SER A 54 11.44 8.14 -2.35
N PHE A 55 11.53 8.72 -1.17
CA PHE A 55 11.12 10.08 -0.89
C PHE A 55 12.36 10.97 -0.75
N ASN A 56 12.39 12.07 -1.49
CA ASN A 56 13.43 13.09 -1.41
C ASN A 56 12.82 14.39 -0.90
N TYR A 57 13.45 14.98 0.11
CA TYR A 57 13.08 16.30 0.59
C TYR A 57 13.48 17.36 -0.45
N ALA A 58 12.53 18.23 -0.80
CA ALA A 58 12.73 19.33 -1.72
C ALA A 58 12.63 20.66 -0.95
N GLU A 59 13.77 21.33 -0.79
CA GLU A 59 13.90 22.56 0.00
C GLU A 59 12.97 23.68 -0.49
N GLY A 60 12.83 23.84 -1.81
CA GLY A 60 11.99 24.88 -2.41
C GLY A 60 10.50 24.79 -2.07
N ILE A 61 10.01 23.62 -1.65
CA ILE A 61 8.62 23.41 -1.19
C ILE A 61 8.53 22.98 0.28
N LYS A 62 9.67 22.91 0.97
CA LYS A 62 9.80 22.42 2.35
C LYS A 62 9.10 21.09 2.62
N GLY A 63 9.15 20.17 1.66
CA GLY A 63 8.39 18.92 1.73
C GLY A 63 9.00 17.79 0.92
N PHE A 64 8.52 16.57 1.16
CA PHE A 64 8.91 15.40 0.39
C PHE A 64 8.08 15.28 -0.88
N ASN A 65 8.67 14.74 -1.94
CA ASN A 65 7.95 14.39 -3.15
C ASN A 65 6.94 13.23 -2.92
N SER A 66 6.03 13.02 -3.88
CA SER A 66 5.14 11.85 -3.90
C SER A 66 5.75 10.72 -4.74
N GLN A 67 5.33 9.48 -4.48
CA GLN A 67 5.73 8.29 -5.23
C GLN A 67 4.50 7.48 -5.67
N LYS A 68 4.59 6.79 -6.81
CA LYS A 68 3.59 5.82 -7.24
C LYS A 68 4.15 4.41 -7.05
N GLY A 69 3.41 3.55 -6.36
CA GLY A 69 3.75 2.14 -6.23
C GLY A 69 2.70 1.28 -6.93
N LEU A 70 3.14 0.55 -7.95
CA LEU A 70 2.30 -0.42 -8.66
C LEU A 70 2.10 -1.67 -7.80
N PHE A 71 0.94 -2.30 -7.95
CA PHE A 71 0.66 -3.65 -7.45
C PHE A 71 -0.09 -4.46 -8.51
N ASP A 72 0.07 -5.78 -8.44
CA ASP A 72 -0.75 -6.74 -9.17
C ASP A 72 -1.66 -7.46 -8.18
N VAL A 73 -2.93 -7.63 -8.54
CA VAL A 73 -3.89 -8.45 -7.80
C VAL A 73 -4.29 -9.59 -8.71
N THR A 74 -4.10 -10.81 -8.24
CA THR A 74 -4.57 -12.02 -8.91
C THR A 74 -5.57 -12.75 -8.02
N VAL A 75 -6.77 -13.01 -8.54
CA VAL A 75 -7.82 -13.74 -7.85
C VAL A 75 -8.22 -14.99 -8.63
N GLU A 76 -8.78 -15.98 -7.92
CA GLU A 76 -9.41 -17.14 -8.52
C GLU A 76 -10.92 -16.96 -8.40
N GLY A 77 -11.65 -17.06 -9.51
CA GLY A 77 -13.08 -16.84 -9.48
C GLY A 77 -13.85 -18.01 -8.87
N ASP A 78 -14.95 -17.68 -8.20
CA ASP A 78 -15.90 -18.63 -7.62
C ASP A 78 -17.18 -18.64 -8.46
N ALA A 79 -17.41 -19.73 -9.20
CA ALA A 79 -18.55 -19.86 -10.11
C ALA A 79 -19.92 -19.79 -9.44
N THR A 80 -19.99 -19.89 -8.11
CA THR A 80 -21.22 -19.75 -7.34
C THR A 80 -21.48 -18.32 -6.87
N ALA A 81 -20.49 -17.43 -7.00
CA ALA A 81 -20.59 -16.07 -6.51
C ALA A 81 -21.51 -15.21 -7.40
N THR A 82 -22.43 -14.50 -6.77
CA THR A 82 -23.27 -13.46 -7.36
C THR A 82 -22.71 -12.05 -7.13
N ALA A 83 -21.79 -11.86 -6.18
CA ALA A 83 -21.09 -10.59 -5.98
C ALA A 83 -19.62 -10.76 -5.53
N PHE A 84 -18.84 -9.71 -5.75
CA PHE A 84 -17.44 -9.63 -5.35
C PHE A 84 -17.10 -8.26 -4.76
N LYS A 85 -16.31 -8.28 -3.68
CA LYS A 85 -15.81 -7.10 -3.00
C LYS A 85 -14.31 -7.22 -2.78
N LEU A 86 -13.59 -6.14 -3.04
CA LEU A 86 -12.16 -5.99 -2.72
C LEU A 86 -11.98 -4.69 -1.96
N THR A 87 -11.37 -4.77 -0.78
CA THR A 87 -11.01 -3.61 0.03
C THR A 87 -9.53 -3.61 0.35
N SER A 88 -9.03 -2.45 0.78
CA SER A 88 -7.65 -2.28 1.24
C SER A 88 -7.58 -1.57 2.59
N LYS A 89 -6.56 -1.88 3.39
CA LYS A 89 -6.36 -1.29 4.72
C LYS A 89 -4.87 -1.13 5.02
N LEU A 90 -4.48 0.03 5.54
CA LEU A 90 -3.09 0.30 5.89
C LEU A 90 -2.73 -0.47 7.17
N VAL A 91 -1.57 -1.13 7.17
CA VAL A 91 -1.08 -1.91 8.32
C VAL A 91 0.10 -1.20 8.96
N SER A 92 1.17 -0.98 8.18
CA SER A 92 2.39 -0.30 8.60
C SER A 92 2.70 0.85 7.66
N ASN A 93 3.24 1.94 8.19
CA ASN A 93 3.56 3.12 7.41
C ASN A 93 4.61 4.05 8.06
N THR A 94 5.39 3.52 9.00
CA THR A 94 6.36 4.32 9.76
C THR A 94 7.75 4.02 9.25
N LEU A 95 8.46 5.07 8.84
CA LEU A 95 9.89 5.02 8.53
C LEU A 95 10.64 5.58 9.73
N THR A 96 11.68 4.90 10.18
CA THR A 96 12.50 5.34 11.32
C THR A 96 13.86 5.78 10.83
N GLN A 97 14.38 6.87 11.39
CA GLN A 97 15.71 7.37 11.06
C GLN A 97 16.77 6.35 11.44
N LEU A 98 17.79 6.21 10.61
CA LEU A 98 18.88 5.23 10.81
C LEU A 98 19.94 5.69 11.82
N ASP A 99 19.80 6.89 12.37
CA ASP A 99 20.70 7.42 13.41
C ASP A 99 20.12 7.19 14.82
N THR A 100 20.66 7.89 15.82
CA THR A 100 20.24 7.77 17.23
C THR A 100 19.10 8.72 17.63
N SER A 101 18.57 9.53 16.71
CA SER A 101 17.52 10.50 17.02
C SER A 101 16.19 9.83 17.40
N GLY A 102 15.90 8.68 16.79
CA GLY A 102 14.58 8.04 16.88
C GLY A 102 13.50 8.71 16.04
N SER A 103 13.83 9.76 15.26
CA SER A 103 12.87 10.46 14.40
C SER A 103 12.13 9.50 13.47
N THR A 104 10.86 9.78 13.23
CA THR A 104 10.03 9.00 12.31
C THR A 104 9.35 9.85 11.26
N LEU A 105 9.05 9.23 10.11
CA LEU A 105 8.16 9.75 9.09
C LEU A 105 6.98 8.79 8.91
N ASN A 106 5.77 9.33 8.76
CA ASN A 106 4.58 8.56 8.43
C ASN A 106 4.22 8.72 6.96
N VAL A 107 4.05 7.59 6.27
CA VAL A 107 3.67 7.53 4.87
C VAL A 107 2.15 7.43 4.76
N GLY A 108 1.52 8.36 4.05
CA GLY A 108 0.12 8.26 3.63
C GLY A 108 0.02 7.46 2.35
N VAL A 109 -1.02 6.62 2.26
CA VAL A 109 -1.35 5.82 1.08
C VAL A 109 -2.69 6.31 0.53
N ASN A 110 -2.75 6.54 -0.77
CA ASN A 110 -3.95 7.03 -1.44
C ASN A 110 -4.28 6.16 -2.66
N TYR A 111 -5.56 5.80 -2.79
CA TYR A 111 -6.12 5.07 -3.91
C TYR A 111 -7.16 5.93 -4.61
N ASN A 112 -6.87 6.36 -5.85
CA ASN A 112 -7.77 7.16 -6.69
C ASN A 112 -8.39 8.39 -6.00
N GLY A 113 -7.65 9.05 -5.11
CA GLY A 113 -8.10 10.23 -4.37
C GLY A 113 -8.56 9.93 -2.94
N GLU A 114 -8.87 8.67 -2.62
CA GLU A 114 -9.27 8.25 -1.27
C GLU A 114 -8.07 7.83 -0.41
N ALA A 115 -8.04 8.22 0.85
CA ALA A 115 -7.02 7.74 1.79
C ALA A 115 -7.23 6.25 2.14
N VAL A 116 -6.14 5.49 2.20
CA VAL A 116 -6.12 4.13 2.76
C VAL A 116 -5.58 4.23 4.18
N GLU A 117 -6.44 3.96 5.16
CA GLU A 117 -6.17 4.21 6.59
C GLU A 117 -6.01 2.92 7.39
N LYS A 118 -5.54 3.05 8.64
CA LYS A 118 -5.40 1.92 9.57
C LYS A 118 -6.71 1.54 10.27
N THR A 119 -7.67 2.47 10.29
CA THR A 119 -8.88 2.41 11.12
C THR A 119 -10.09 1.89 10.36
N ALA A 120 -10.11 2.02 9.03
CA ALA A 120 -11.21 1.63 8.18
C ALA A 120 -10.69 0.99 6.88
N GLU A 121 -11.54 0.19 6.25
CA GLU A 121 -11.26 -0.38 4.94
C GLU A 121 -11.68 0.59 3.82
N THR A 122 -10.80 0.77 2.85
CA THR A 122 -11.07 1.54 1.63
C THR A 122 -11.58 0.59 0.55
N THR A 123 -12.80 0.82 0.06
CA THR A 123 -13.40 -0.03 -0.98
C THR A 123 -12.76 0.24 -2.33
N MET A 124 -12.31 -0.83 -3.00
CA MET A 124 -11.70 -0.76 -4.33
C MET A 124 -12.63 -1.35 -5.40
N ILE A 125 -13.27 -2.47 -5.10
CA ILE A 125 -14.33 -3.11 -5.90
C ILE A 125 -15.47 -3.45 -4.96
N ASP A 126 -16.70 -3.19 -5.40
CA ASP A 126 -17.93 -3.69 -4.80
C ASP A 126 -18.97 -3.81 -5.91
N THR A 127 -19.11 -5.01 -6.47
CA THR A 127 -19.97 -5.22 -7.65
C THR A 127 -21.44 -4.99 -7.32
N SER A 128 -21.86 -5.24 -6.08
CA SER A 128 -23.23 -4.99 -5.60
C SER A 128 -23.55 -3.49 -5.53
N ALA A 129 -22.55 -2.67 -5.22
CA ALA A 129 -22.66 -1.21 -5.21
C ALA A 129 -22.29 -0.57 -6.57
N GLY A 130 -21.97 -1.36 -7.60
CA GLY A 130 -21.57 -0.86 -8.94
C GLY A 130 -20.15 -0.28 -9.02
N ILE A 131 -19.30 -0.53 -8.02
CA ILE A 131 -17.91 -0.08 -8.00
C ILE A 131 -17.05 -1.16 -8.66
N LEU A 132 -16.56 -0.88 -9.88
CA LEU A 132 -15.89 -1.89 -10.72
C LEU A 132 -14.35 -1.80 -10.71
N GLY A 133 -13.75 -1.00 -9.84
CA GLY A 133 -12.30 -0.99 -9.63
C GLY A 133 -11.43 -0.39 -10.75
N GLY A 134 -11.99 0.22 -11.80
CA GLY A 134 -11.21 0.94 -12.81
C GLY A 134 -10.17 0.06 -13.52
N ASN A 135 -8.89 0.28 -13.25
CA ASN A 135 -7.81 -0.57 -13.77
C ASN A 135 -7.90 -2.03 -13.27
N LEU A 136 -8.55 -2.26 -12.13
CA LEU A 136 -8.82 -3.59 -11.58
C LEU A 136 -10.10 -4.25 -12.13
N SER A 137 -10.80 -3.62 -13.07
CA SER A 137 -12.10 -4.10 -13.57
C SER A 137 -12.10 -5.49 -14.20
N ALA A 138 -10.94 -6.00 -14.65
CA ALA A 138 -10.83 -7.39 -15.08
C ALA A 138 -11.25 -8.37 -13.98
N LEU A 139 -10.96 -8.05 -12.71
CA LEU A 139 -11.35 -8.88 -11.55
C LEU A 139 -12.88 -8.85 -11.36
N SER A 140 -13.51 -7.67 -11.43
CA SER A 140 -14.97 -7.52 -11.35
C SER A 140 -15.72 -8.20 -12.49
N ASN A 141 -15.08 -8.44 -13.63
CA ASN A 141 -15.70 -9.11 -14.78
C ASN A 141 -15.56 -10.64 -14.74
N ALA A 142 -14.61 -11.16 -13.95
CA ALA A 142 -14.24 -12.58 -13.96
C ALA A 142 -14.30 -13.26 -12.58
N TYR A 143 -14.76 -12.56 -11.53
CA TYR A 143 -14.83 -13.10 -10.16
C TYR A 143 -15.70 -14.35 -10.03
N ASN A 144 -16.63 -14.59 -10.97
CA ASN A 144 -17.53 -15.74 -10.99
C ASN A 144 -17.24 -16.72 -12.14
N GLN A 145 -16.06 -16.61 -12.73
CA GLN A 145 -15.60 -17.55 -13.75
C GLN A 145 -14.58 -18.48 -13.10
N ALA A 146 -14.62 -19.78 -13.42
CA ALA A 146 -13.68 -20.77 -12.87
C ALA A 146 -12.27 -20.65 -13.51
N VAL A 147 -11.68 -19.46 -13.44
CA VAL A 147 -10.38 -19.07 -13.99
C VAL A 147 -9.67 -18.12 -13.01
N ARG A 148 -8.33 -18.05 -13.12
CA ARG A 148 -7.55 -17.02 -12.43
C ARG A 148 -7.47 -15.77 -13.29
N THR A 149 -7.69 -14.62 -12.67
CA THR A 149 -7.65 -13.32 -13.34
C THR A 149 -6.73 -12.38 -12.58
N SER A 150 -5.90 -11.66 -13.33
CA SER A 150 -4.95 -10.68 -12.79
C SER A 150 -5.26 -9.28 -13.32
N ALA A 151 -5.02 -8.27 -12.49
CA ALA A 151 -5.09 -6.87 -12.88
C ALA A 151 -4.05 -6.07 -12.09
N GLN A 152 -3.55 -4.98 -12.69
CA GLN A 152 -2.64 -4.06 -12.03
C GLN A 152 -3.32 -2.74 -11.73
N ASP A 153 -2.94 -2.12 -10.62
CA ASP A 153 -3.22 -0.72 -10.35
C ASP A 153 -2.10 -0.12 -9.49
N GLN A 154 -2.33 1.06 -8.93
CA GLN A 154 -1.30 1.79 -8.19
C GLN A 154 -1.86 2.56 -6.99
N PHE A 155 -1.03 2.71 -5.96
CA PHE A 155 -1.24 3.69 -4.91
C PHE A 155 -0.34 4.90 -5.13
N THR A 156 -0.78 6.06 -4.63
CA THR A 156 0.07 7.23 -4.44
C THR A 156 0.51 7.29 -2.98
N PHE A 157 1.82 7.35 -2.76
CA PHE A 157 2.44 7.44 -1.45
C PHE A 157 2.98 8.84 -1.21
N THR A 158 2.78 9.37 -0.01
CA THR A 158 3.24 10.72 0.40
C THR A 158 3.71 10.71 1.84
N ILE A 159 4.59 11.63 2.25
CA ILE A 159 4.87 11.84 3.67
C ILE A 159 3.79 12.76 4.23
N ILE A 160 3.04 12.27 5.23
CA ILE A 160 1.89 12.98 5.81
C ILE A 160 2.11 13.42 7.25
N GLY A 161 3.18 12.96 7.88
CA GLY A 161 3.52 13.30 9.26
C GLY A 161 4.95 12.94 9.60
N ALA A 162 5.47 13.52 10.67
CA ALA A 162 6.79 13.25 11.17
C ALA A 162 6.88 13.44 12.68
N THR A 163 7.90 12.85 13.29
CA THR A 163 8.33 13.15 14.65
C THR A 163 9.83 13.42 14.70
N SER A 164 10.28 14.27 15.62
CA SER A 164 11.71 14.56 15.78
C SER A 164 12.47 13.46 16.55
N ASP A 165 11.77 12.68 17.38
CA ASP A 165 12.36 11.74 18.33
C ASP A 165 11.56 10.42 18.47
N GLY A 166 10.60 10.18 17.58
CA GLY A 166 9.68 9.05 17.63
C GLY A 166 8.34 9.36 18.31
N THR A 167 8.23 10.49 19.01
CA THR A 167 7.05 10.86 19.81
C THR A 167 6.56 12.28 19.54
N THR A 168 7.47 13.26 19.53
CA THR A 168 7.18 14.69 19.37
C THR A 168 6.85 15.00 17.91
N ALA A 169 5.58 15.26 17.63
CA ALA A 169 5.09 15.54 16.28
C ALA A 169 5.68 16.83 15.71
N VAL A 170 6.02 16.79 14.42
CA VAL A 170 6.58 17.90 13.66
C VAL A 170 5.70 18.18 12.45
N THR A 171 5.29 19.43 12.28
CA THR A 171 4.49 19.90 11.14
C THR A 171 5.33 20.64 10.09
N ASP A 172 6.50 21.16 10.48
CA ASP A 172 7.50 21.76 9.59
C ASP A 172 8.67 20.80 9.39
N PHE A 173 8.66 20.06 8.27
CA PHE A 173 9.69 19.08 7.93
C PHE A 173 11.10 19.68 7.79
N SER A 174 11.23 21.01 7.63
CA SER A 174 12.55 21.64 7.56
C SER A 174 13.33 21.53 8.87
N THR A 175 12.62 21.36 10.00
CA THR A 175 13.20 21.22 11.35
C THR A 175 13.73 19.83 11.65
N LEU A 176 13.43 18.85 10.81
CA LEU A 176 13.95 17.49 10.96
C LEU A 176 15.47 17.47 10.74
N PRO A 177 16.21 16.60 11.45
CA PRO A 177 17.64 16.41 11.21
C PRO A 177 17.91 15.98 9.76
N GLU A 178 19.12 16.23 9.25
CA GLU A 178 19.54 15.60 8.00
C GLU A 178 19.71 14.10 8.22
N GLY A 179 19.35 13.27 7.24
CA GLY A 179 19.42 11.83 7.42
C GLY A 179 18.60 10.99 6.45
N ILE A 180 18.57 9.69 6.76
CA ILE A 180 17.84 8.68 6.02
C ILE A 180 16.88 7.98 6.98
N TRP A 181 15.61 7.91 6.61
CA TRP A 181 14.60 7.08 7.25
C TRP A 181 14.33 5.86 6.39
N SER A 182 14.12 4.72 7.04
CA SER A 182 13.79 3.48 6.36
C SER A 182 12.70 2.74 7.13
N GLY A 183 11.87 2.01 6.41
CA GLY A 183 10.82 1.18 6.97
C GLY A 183 10.00 0.53 5.88
N ASP A 184 9.03 -0.26 6.29
CA ASP A 184 8.09 -0.91 5.40
C ASP A 184 6.74 -0.19 5.45
N VAL A 185 6.13 -0.03 4.28
CA VAL A 185 4.73 0.38 4.14
C VAL A 185 3.96 -0.85 3.66
N SER A 186 3.01 -1.31 4.47
CA SER A 186 2.24 -2.51 4.16
C SER A 186 0.75 -2.20 4.10
N VAL A 187 0.10 -2.69 3.03
CA VAL A 187 -1.34 -2.58 2.81
C VAL A 187 -1.91 -3.97 2.72
N GLU A 188 -2.90 -4.25 3.56
CA GLU A 188 -3.71 -5.46 3.53
C GLU A 188 -4.81 -5.29 2.48
N PHE A 189 -5.09 -6.37 1.74
CA PHE A 189 -6.18 -6.48 0.80
C PHE A 189 -7.11 -7.60 1.26
N ASN A 190 -8.41 -7.31 1.31
CA ASN A 190 -9.44 -8.26 1.70
C ASN A 190 -10.40 -8.46 0.52
N ALA A 191 -10.52 -9.71 0.07
CA ALA A 191 -11.39 -10.11 -1.02
C ALA A 191 -12.53 -10.98 -0.49
N THR A 192 -13.76 -10.70 -0.92
CA THR A 192 -14.98 -11.42 -0.52
C THR A 192 -15.80 -11.78 -1.75
N TRP A 193 -16.16 -13.05 -1.87
CA TRP A 193 -17.14 -13.56 -2.83
C TRP A 193 -18.42 -13.91 -2.08
N THR A 194 -19.54 -13.38 -2.56
CA THR A 194 -20.87 -13.64 -2.00
C THR A 194 -21.67 -14.47 -2.98
N ALA A 195 -22.31 -15.53 -2.48
CA ALA A 195 -23.18 -16.43 -3.25
C ALA A 195 -24.60 -15.89 -3.40
#